data_AF-A0A2W1BBP2-F1
#
_entry.id   AF-A0A2W1BBP2-F1
#
_cell.length_a   1.000
_cell.length_b   1.000
_cell.length_c   1.000
_cell.angle_alpha   90.00
_cell.angle_beta   90.00
_cell.angle_gamma   90.00
#
_symmetry.space_group_name_H-M   'P 1'
#
loop_
_entity.id
_entity.type
_entity.pdbx_description
1 polymer ?
#
loop_
_entity_poly.entity_id
_entity_poly.type
_entity_poly.pdbx_seq_one_letter_code
_entity_poly.pdbx_strand_id
1 'polypeptide(L)'
;IVCQKELCTFRDSLANFESLNATILGISMDSPFANKAFKEQNSLSFQLLSDIGGEVSGKYGGVHQDFAGVRGLTVSKRAVFIVNKDGKISYTWVSDDPRVEPDYTEISNHLKKI
;
A
#
# COMPACT_ATOMS: atom_id res chain seq x y z
N ILE A 1 14.14 5.08 2.92
CA ILE A 1 14.86 3.92 2.33
C ILE A 1 14.01 2.64 2.37
N VAL A 2 13.26 2.37 3.44
CA VAL A 2 12.38 1.18 3.54
C VAL A 2 11.12 1.28 2.65
N CYS A 3 10.48 2.45 2.51
CA CYS A 3 9.30 2.59 1.64
C CYS A 3 9.61 2.33 0.15
N GLN A 4 10.79 2.74 -0.32
CA GLN A 4 11.21 2.48 -1.70
C GLN A 4 11.50 1.00 -1.95
N LYS A 5 12.07 0.30 -0.95
CA LYS A 5 12.35 -1.13 -1.06
C LYS A 5 11.06 -1.94 -1.13
N GLU A 6 10.09 -1.64 -0.29
CA GLU A 6 8.77 -2.30 -0.29
C GLU A 6 8.00 -2.07 -1.60
N LEU A 7 7.99 -0.84 -2.13
CA LEU A 7 7.34 -0.55 -3.42
C LEU A 7 8.06 -1.21 -4.61
N CYS A 8 9.40 -1.38 -4.55
CA CYS A 8 10.16 -2.15 -5.52
C CYS A 8 9.89 -3.66 -5.40
N THR A 9 9.78 -4.22 -4.19
CA THR A 9 9.44 -5.63 -3.97
C THR A 9 8.00 -5.93 -4.34
N PHE A 10 7.07 -5.00 -4.08
CA PHE A 10 5.72 -5.04 -4.64
C PHE A 10 5.78 -5.03 -6.16
N ARG A 11 6.50 -4.09 -6.80
CA ARG A 11 6.69 -4.02 -8.26
C ARG A 11 7.24 -5.34 -8.83
N ASP A 12 8.24 -5.94 -8.20
CA ASP A 12 8.88 -7.15 -8.68
C ASP A 12 8.00 -8.40 -8.44
N SER A 13 7.15 -8.37 -7.41
CA SER A 13 6.11 -9.39 -7.17
C SER A 13 4.80 -9.10 -7.93
N LEU A 14 4.66 -7.91 -8.50
CA LEU A 14 3.44 -7.39 -9.13
C LEU A 14 3.12 -8.07 -10.45
N ALA A 15 4.15 -8.51 -11.17
CA ALA A 15 3.98 -9.32 -12.38
C ALA A 15 3.15 -10.59 -12.09
N ASN A 16 3.25 -11.16 -10.89
CA ASN A 16 2.45 -12.31 -10.50
C ASN A 16 0.98 -11.94 -10.22
N PHE A 17 0.71 -10.73 -9.71
CA PHE A 17 -0.65 -10.27 -9.40
C PHE A 17 -1.43 -9.82 -10.64
N GLU A 18 -0.76 -9.21 -11.63
CA GLU A 18 -1.40 -8.85 -12.90
C GLU A 18 -1.92 -10.09 -13.64
N SER A 19 -1.20 -11.22 -13.55
CA SER A 19 -1.66 -12.51 -14.10
C SER A 19 -2.90 -13.09 -13.42
N LEU A 20 -3.23 -12.63 -12.21
CA LEU A 20 -4.38 -13.09 -11.41
C LEU A 20 -5.61 -12.20 -11.59
N ASN A 21 -5.61 -11.28 -12.57
CA ASN A 21 -6.73 -10.39 -12.89
C ASN A 21 -7.14 -9.49 -11.70
N ALA A 22 -6.18 -9.17 -10.83
CA ALA A 22 -6.35 -8.28 -9.69
C ALA A 22 -5.82 -6.87 -10.03
N THR A 23 -6.55 -5.84 -9.64
CA THR A 23 -6.09 -4.44 -9.78
C THR A 23 -5.39 -4.01 -8.50
N ILE A 24 -4.19 -3.46 -8.63
CA ILE A 24 -3.42 -2.94 -7.50
C ILE A 24 -3.54 -1.42 -7.45
N LEU A 25 -3.82 -0.91 -6.26
CA LEU A 25 -3.91 0.51 -5.95
C LEU A 25 -3.03 0.79 -4.74
N GLY A 26 -2.00 1.63 -4.89
CA GLY A 26 -1.23 2.14 -3.76
C GLY A 26 -1.90 3.39 -3.21
N ILE A 27 -1.99 3.53 -1.89
CA ILE A 27 -2.57 4.70 -1.23
C ILE A 27 -1.53 5.28 -0.27
N SER A 28 -1.26 6.58 -0.37
CA SER A 28 -0.41 7.29 0.57
C SER A 28 -0.96 8.68 0.87
N MET A 29 -0.52 9.27 1.99
CA MET A 29 -0.85 10.66 2.35
C MET A 29 -0.07 11.71 1.54
N ASP A 30 0.75 11.27 0.58
CA ASP A 30 1.52 12.17 -0.28
C ASP A 30 0.62 12.86 -1.30
N SER A 31 1.06 14.03 -1.78
CA SER A 31 0.34 14.76 -2.81
C SER A 31 0.28 13.99 -4.15
N PRO A 32 -0.73 14.24 -5.01
CA PRO A 32 -0.78 13.62 -6.34
C PRO A 32 0.47 13.88 -7.18
N PHE A 33 1.09 15.07 -7.02
CA PHE A 33 2.33 15.43 -7.71
C PHE A 33 3.52 14.59 -7.23
N ALA A 34 3.65 14.39 -5.91
CA ALA A 34 4.68 13.54 -5.33
C ALA A 34 4.48 12.08 -5.73
N ASN A 35 3.24 11.57 -5.69
CA ASN A 35 2.91 10.23 -6.14
C ASN A 35 3.18 10.02 -7.63
N LYS A 36 2.89 11.01 -8.48
CA LYS A 36 3.22 10.95 -9.90
C LYS A 36 4.73 10.87 -10.11
N ALA A 37 5.51 11.75 -9.48
CA ALA A 37 6.97 11.72 -9.57
C ALA A 37 7.54 10.39 -9.06
N PHE A 38 6.99 9.86 -7.96
CA PHE A 38 7.41 8.57 -7.41
C PHE A 38 7.08 7.39 -8.33
N LYS A 39 5.89 7.39 -8.94
CA LYS A 39 5.47 6.40 -9.94
C LYS A 39 6.40 6.41 -11.15
N GLU A 40 6.71 7.59 -11.68
CA GLU A 40 7.61 7.76 -12.82
C GLU A 40 9.04 7.34 -12.47
N GLN A 41 9.55 7.74 -11.31
CA GLN A 41 10.91 7.43 -10.86
C GLN A 41 11.15 5.93 -10.62
N ASN A 42 10.12 5.20 -10.18
CA ASN A 42 10.23 3.77 -9.86
C ASN A 42 9.61 2.84 -10.92
N SER A 43 9.14 3.41 -12.03
CA SER A 43 8.48 2.71 -13.15
C SER A 43 7.35 1.78 -12.69
N LEU A 44 6.47 2.29 -11.82
CA LEU A 44 5.36 1.50 -11.28
C LEU A 44 4.23 1.36 -12.31
N SER A 45 3.76 0.13 -12.57
CA SER A 45 2.65 -0.14 -13.50
C SER A 45 1.27 0.23 -12.92
N PHE A 46 1.12 0.16 -11.60
CA PHE A 46 -0.14 0.36 -10.89
C PHE A 46 -0.46 1.83 -10.58
N GLN A 47 -1.70 2.10 -10.18
CA GLN A 47 -2.13 3.46 -9.82
C GLN A 47 -1.74 3.78 -8.38
N LEU A 48 -1.33 5.03 -8.14
CA LEU A 48 -1.12 5.60 -6.81
C LEU A 48 -2.20 6.64 -6.55
N LEU A 49 -2.95 6.46 -5.48
CA LEU A 49 -3.97 7.36 -4.97
C LEU A 49 -3.41 8.21 -3.85
N SER A 50 -3.87 9.45 -3.79
CA SER A 50 -3.47 10.43 -2.79
C SER A 50 -4.59 10.58 -1.75
N ASP A 51 -4.27 10.26 -0.50
CA ASP A 51 -5.12 10.41 0.69
C ASP A 51 -4.61 11.58 1.55
N ILE A 52 -4.53 12.76 0.94
CA ILE A 52 -4.16 13.99 1.66
C ILE A 52 -5.15 14.18 2.82
N GLY A 53 -4.62 14.24 4.04
CA GLY A 53 -5.43 14.37 5.25
C GLY A 53 -5.78 13.05 5.95
N GLY A 54 -5.53 11.90 5.31
CA GLY A 54 -5.54 10.62 6.00
C GLY A 54 -6.90 10.01 6.29
N GLU A 55 -7.95 10.43 5.60
CA GLU A 55 -9.29 9.97 5.89
C GLU A 55 -9.44 8.47 5.59
N VAL A 56 -8.90 8.02 4.45
CA VAL A 56 -8.92 6.60 4.07
C VAL A 56 -7.99 5.81 5.00
N SER A 57 -6.78 6.32 5.21
CA SER A 57 -5.79 5.68 6.07
C SER A 57 -6.34 5.49 7.48
N GLY A 58 -6.99 6.51 8.06
CA GLY A 58 -7.62 6.45 9.38
C GLY A 58 -8.79 5.47 9.48
N LYS A 59 -9.56 5.27 8.40
CA LYS A 59 -10.70 4.35 8.38
C LYS A 59 -10.31 2.87 8.26
N TYR A 60 -9.24 2.56 7.52
CA TYR A 60 -8.90 1.17 7.18
C TYR A 60 -7.68 0.63 7.95
N GLY A 61 -6.53 1.30 7.88
CA GLY A 61 -5.27 0.81 8.44
C GLY A 61 -4.80 1.54 9.70
N GLY A 62 -5.32 2.73 9.96
CA GLY A 62 -4.83 3.67 10.95
C GLY A 62 -3.68 4.55 10.45
N VAL A 63 -3.27 5.46 11.33
CA VAL A 63 -2.17 6.42 11.07
C VAL A 63 -1.17 6.37 12.21
N HIS A 64 0.09 6.66 11.91
CA HIS A 64 1.10 7.01 12.90
C HIS A 64 1.13 8.52 13.06
N GLN A 65 0.96 8.98 14.31
CA GLN A 65 1.18 10.36 14.69
C GLN A 65 2.64 10.56 15.12
N ASP A 66 3.13 11.79 14.99
CA ASP A 66 4.49 12.19 15.38
C ASP A 66 5.59 11.26 14.82
N PHE A 67 5.44 10.88 13.55
CA PHE A 67 6.26 9.87 12.91
C PHE A 67 7.73 10.27 12.83
N ALA A 68 8.62 9.30 13.02
CA ALA A 68 10.08 9.48 12.98
C ALA A 68 10.60 10.60 13.92
N GLY A 69 9.88 10.89 15.01
CA GLY A 69 10.23 11.94 15.97
C GLY A 69 9.92 13.36 15.50
N VAL A 70 9.24 13.49 14.35
CA VAL A 70 8.80 14.79 13.83
C VAL A 70 7.39 15.07 14.31
N ARG A 71 7.25 16.00 15.24
CA ARG A 71 5.96 16.36 15.82
C ARG A 71 5.03 16.95 14.75
N GLY A 72 3.80 16.44 14.65
CA GLY A 72 2.81 16.82 13.65
C GLY A 72 2.93 16.09 12.30
N LEU A 73 3.97 15.27 12.10
CA LEU A 73 4.06 14.43 10.91
C LEU A 73 3.18 13.19 11.10
N THR A 74 2.03 13.19 10.43
CA THR A 74 1.13 12.03 10.38
C THR A 74 1.40 11.25 9.10
N VAL A 75 1.59 9.93 9.22
CA VAL A 75 1.75 9.04 8.07
C VAL A 75 0.80 7.86 8.17
N SER A 76 0.43 7.27 7.04
CA SER A 76 -0.37 6.04 7.03
C SER A 76 0.42 4.88 7.62
N LYS A 77 -0.27 4.00 8.37
CA LYS A 77 0.32 2.70 8.73
C LYS A 77 0.48 1.84 7.48
N ARG A 78 1.44 0.92 7.50
CA ARG A 78 1.52 -0.09 6.44
C ARG A 78 0.38 -1.07 6.59
N ALA A 79 -0.40 -1.20 5.53
CA ALA A 79 -1.54 -2.08 5.51
C ALA A 79 -1.79 -2.60 4.10
N VAL A 80 -2.32 -3.82 4.02
CA VAL A 80 -2.74 -4.48 2.80
C VAL A 80 -4.16 -4.98 2.97
N PHE A 81 -4.99 -4.66 1.99
CA PHE A 81 -6.39 -5.08 1.95
C PHE A 81 -6.65 -5.75 0.60
N ILE A 82 -7.34 -6.89 0.61
CA ILE A 82 -7.86 -7.50 -0.61
C ILE A 82 -9.38 -7.29 -0.60
N VAL A 83 -9.87 -6.63 -1.64
CA VAL A 83 -11.30 -6.37 -1.84
C VAL A 83 -11.79 -7.28 -2.96
N ASN A 84 -12.80 -8.08 -2.66
CA ASN A 84 -13.46 -8.96 -3.61
C ASN A 84 -14.33 -8.15 -4.60
N LYS A 85 -14.77 -8.79 -5.67
CA LYS A 85 -15.63 -8.17 -6.70
C LYS A 85 -17.00 -7.72 -6.17
N ASP A 86 -17.45 -8.26 -5.04
CA ASP A 86 -18.67 -7.85 -4.34
C ASP A 86 -18.46 -6.65 -3.41
N GLY A 87 -17.25 -6.07 -3.39
CA GLY A 87 -16.89 -4.92 -2.57
C GLY A 87 -16.54 -5.25 -1.12
N LYS A 88 -16.49 -6.54 -0.74
CA LYS A 88 -16.14 -6.94 0.63
C LYS A 88 -14.64 -7.17 0.79
N ILE A 89 -14.10 -6.80 1.94
CA ILE A 89 -12.72 -7.11 2.29
C ILE A 89 -12.63 -8.59 2.64
N SER A 90 -11.78 -9.33 1.94
CA SER A 90 -11.53 -10.76 2.18
C SER A 90 -10.20 -11.04 2.87
N TYR A 91 -9.31 -10.04 2.93
CA TYR A 91 -8.04 -10.13 3.63
C TYR A 91 -7.65 -8.76 4.17
N THR A 92 -7.09 -8.75 5.38
CA THR A 92 -6.60 -7.56 6.08
C THR A 92 -5.25 -7.87 6.71
N TRP A 93 -4.27 -7.01 6.46
CA TRP A 93 -3.00 -7.02 7.16
C TRP A 93 -2.63 -5.59 7.51
N VAL A 94 -2.22 -5.36 8.75
CA VAL A 94 -1.81 -4.04 9.25
C VAL A 94 -0.59 -4.24 10.12
N SER A 95 0.44 -3.42 9.92
CA SER A 95 1.63 -3.40 10.76
C SER A 95 1.73 -2.11 11.56
N ASP A 96 2.05 -2.25 12.85
CA ASP A 96 2.42 -1.15 13.72
C ASP A 96 3.90 -0.74 13.58
N ASP A 97 4.73 -1.58 12.94
CA ASP A 97 6.10 -1.23 12.60
C ASP A 97 6.21 -0.88 11.11
N PRO A 98 6.57 0.35 10.74
CA PRO A 98 6.75 0.78 9.35
C PRO A 98 7.96 0.11 8.66
N ARG A 99 8.73 -0.73 9.36
CA ARG A 99 9.83 -1.51 8.79
C ARG A 99 9.43 -2.93 8.43
N VAL A 100 8.29 -3.40 8.93
CA VAL A 100 7.80 -4.75 8.65
C VAL A 100 7.00 -4.70 7.35
N GLU A 101 7.41 -5.55 6.40
CA GLU A 101 6.74 -5.74 5.12
C GLU A 101 5.67 -6.86 5.24
N PRO A 102 4.62 -6.84 4.41
CA PRO A 102 3.64 -7.93 4.36
C PRO A 102 4.24 -9.21 3.77
N ASP A 103 3.64 -10.36 4.08
CA ASP A 103 3.96 -11.62 3.39
C ASP A 103 3.31 -11.64 2.00
N TYR A 104 4.10 -11.36 0.97
CA TYR A 104 3.68 -11.37 -0.43
C TYR A 104 3.22 -12.75 -0.93
N THR A 105 3.75 -13.83 -0.34
CA THR A 105 3.38 -15.20 -0.70
C THR A 105 1.99 -15.51 -0.17
N GLU A 106 1.70 -15.10 1.07
CA GLU A 106 0.37 -15.22 1.65
C GLU A 106 -0.67 -14.46 0.83
N ILE A 107 -0.39 -13.21 0.47
CA ILE A 107 -1.27 -12.38 -0.38
C ILE A 107 -1.53 -13.06 -1.74
N SER A 108 -0.48 -13.57 -2.39
CA SER A 108 -0.60 -14.28 -3.67
C SER A 108 -1.42 -15.55 -3.56
N ASN A 109 -1.24 -16.30 -2.49
CA ASN A 109 -1.99 -17.53 -2.25
C ASN A 109 -3.46 -17.26 -1.93
N HIS A 110 -3.76 -16.14 -1.26
CA HIS A 110 -5.14 -15.71 -1.02
C HIS A 110 -5.83 -15.27 -2.32
N LEU A 111 -5.15 -14.47 -3.15
CA LEU A 111 -5.68 -14.03 -4.46
C LEU A 111 -5.97 -15.20 -5.41
N LYS A 112 -5.22 -16.31 -5.33
CA LYS A 112 -5.49 -17.52 -6.12
C LYS A 112 -6.74 -18.30 -5.69
N LYS A 113 -7.29 -18.02 -4.50
CA LYS A 113 -8.45 -18.75 -3.93
C LYS A 113 -9.77 -18.02 -4.16
N ILE A 114 -9.74 -16.78 -4.63
CA ILE A 114 -10.90 -15.91 -4.87
C ILE A 114 -11.11 -15.67 -6.36
#